data_AF-A0AA38WBJ2-F1
#
_entry.id   AF-A0AA38WBJ2-F1
#
_cell.length_a   1.000
_cell.length_b   1.000
_cell.length_c   1.000
_cell.angle_alpha   90.00
_cell.angle_beta   90.00
_cell.angle_gamma   90.00
#
_symmetry.space_group_name_H-M   'P 1'
#
loop_
_entity.id
_entity.type
_entity.pdbx_description
1 polymer ?
#
loop_
_entity_poly.entity_id
_entity_poly.type
_entity_poly.pdbx_seq_one_letter_code
_entity_poly.pdbx_strand_id
1 'polypeptide(L)'
;MAAKNTIFSLLFGLVLLGVARLDVINALSSNYYDQTCPQAESTITSVVKKAMLNDRTVPAALLRMHFHDCFIRGCDASVLLNSTGKTKAEKDGPPNISLHAFYVIDNAKKALEAVCPKTVSCADILALAAKDAVALSGGPTWDVPKGRKDGRISKATETRQLPAPTFNISQLQQSFSQRGLSIEDLVALSGGHTLGFAHCSSFQNRIHNFASKQSVDPTLKSSFAARLKKVCPAKNTVKNAAKNTIFSLLFGLVLLGVARLNVIDALSSNYYDQTCPQAESTVTSVVKKAMLNDRTVPAALLRMHFHDCFIRGCDASVLLNSTGKNKAEKDGPPNISLHAFYVIDNAKKALEAVCPKTVSCADILALAAKDAVTLSGGPTWDVHKGRKDGRISKATETQQLPAPTFNISQLQQSFSQRGLSAEDLVALSGKSIFSSDQSLVTMASTKALVSKFASSKDEFEKAFVKSMIKMSSISGGGQEVRLDCRV
;
A
#
# COMPACT_ATOMS: atom_id res chain seq x y z
N MET A 1 -64.69 -9.50 58.92
CA MET A 1 -63.67 -8.44 59.07
C MET A 1 -62.30 -9.09 58.99
N ALA A 2 -61.54 -8.81 57.93
CA ALA A 2 -60.09 -9.00 57.86
C ALA A 2 -59.57 -8.17 56.67
N ALA A 3 -58.89 -7.06 56.97
CA ALA A 3 -58.25 -6.20 55.98
C ALA A 3 -56.87 -6.77 55.63
N LYS A 4 -56.59 -7.00 54.34
CA LYS A 4 -55.26 -7.40 53.86
C LYS A 4 -54.40 -6.15 53.67
N ASN A 5 -53.27 -6.13 54.37
CA ASN A 5 -52.31 -5.05 54.44
C ASN A 5 -51.37 -5.08 53.20
N THR A 6 -51.57 -4.14 52.27
CA THR A 6 -50.87 -4.07 50.97
C THR A 6 -49.54 -3.32 50.99
N ILE A 7 -49.01 -2.98 52.16
CA ILE A 7 -47.87 -2.03 52.26
C ILE A 7 -46.49 -2.70 52.13
N PHE A 8 -46.38 -4.03 52.25
CA PHE A 8 -45.06 -4.69 52.27
C PHE A 8 -44.45 -5.01 50.89
N SER A 9 -45.22 -4.93 49.80
CA SER A 9 -44.70 -5.27 48.45
C SER A 9 -44.12 -4.09 47.68
N LEU A 10 -44.27 -2.85 48.16
CA LEU A 10 -43.74 -1.65 47.49
C LEU A 10 -42.31 -1.29 47.91
N LEU A 11 -41.83 -1.77 49.06
CA LEU A 11 -40.48 -1.48 49.55
C LEU A 11 -39.39 -2.40 48.96
N PHE A 12 -39.75 -3.58 48.44
CA PHE A 12 -38.77 -4.47 47.77
C PHE A 12 -38.51 -4.07 46.31
N GLY A 13 -39.44 -3.34 45.68
CA GLY A 13 -39.28 -2.82 44.32
C GLY A 13 -38.41 -1.56 44.22
N LEU A 14 -38.30 -0.76 45.30
CA LEU A 14 -37.52 0.49 45.29
C LEU A 14 -36.02 0.29 45.60
N VAL A 15 -35.62 -0.85 46.17
CA VAL A 15 -34.20 -1.13 46.49
C VAL A 15 -33.44 -1.71 45.29
N LEU A 16 -34.14 -2.24 44.27
CA LEU A 16 -33.54 -2.71 43.01
C LEU A 16 -33.33 -1.61 41.95
N LEU A 17 -33.75 -0.38 42.23
CA LEU A 17 -33.45 0.81 41.41
C LEU A 17 -32.17 1.54 41.86
N GLY A 18 -31.48 1.02 42.89
CA GLY A 18 -30.17 1.47 43.32
C GLY A 18 -29.05 0.89 42.44
N VAL A 19 -28.41 1.74 41.64
CA VAL A 19 -27.13 1.53 40.95
C VAL A 19 -27.06 0.36 39.94
N ALA A 20 -27.96 0.37 38.95
CA ALA A 20 -27.48 0.04 37.61
C ALA A 20 -26.57 1.20 37.18
N ARG A 21 -25.26 1.08 37.41
CA ARG A 21 -24.30 1.87 36.64
C ARG A 21 -24.50 1.48 35.19
N LEU A 22 -25.26 2.29 34.45
CA LEU A 22 -25.13 2.34 33.02
C LEU A 22 -23.69 2.76 32.79
N ASP A 23 -22.80 1.79 32.55
CA ASP A 23 -21.53 2.08 31.92
C ASP A 23 -21.89 2.75 30.61
N VAL A 24 -21.82 4.08 30.59
CA VAL A 24 -21.88 4.84 29.35
C VAL A 24 -20.69 4.35 28.56
N ILE A 25 -20.94 3.43 27.63
CA ILE A 25 -19.98 3.10 26.59
C ILE A 25 -19.82 4.41 25.83
N ASN A 26 -18.77 5.17 26.16
CA ASN A 26 -18.41 6.35 25.40
C ASN A 26 -18.01 5.87 24.01
N ALA A 27 -18.97 5.88 23.09
CA ALA A 27 -18.76 5.56 21.71
C ALA A 27 -17.68 6.51 21.15
N LEU A 28 -16.77 5.96 20.34
CA LEU A 28 -15.76 6.79 19.68
C LEU A 28 -16.45 7.81 18.77
N SER A 29 -15.91 9.02 18.70
CA SER A 29 -16.48 10.10 17.89
C SER A 29 -15.42 10.81 17.06
N SER A 30 -15.77 11.20 15.83
CA SER A 30 -14.91 11.99 14.95
C SER A 30 -14.69 13.42 15.44
N ASN A 31 -15.49 13.93 16.38
CA ASN A 31 -15.36 15.30 16.93
C ASN A 31 -14.95 15.34 18.41
N TYR A 32 -14.41 14.23 18.95
CA TYR A 32 -14.18 14.05 20.40
C TYR A 32 -13.30 15.15 21.04
N TYR A 33 -12.34 15.72 20.29
CA TYR A 33 -11.41 16.75 20.78
C TYR A 33 -11.74 18.16 20.32
N ASP A 34 -12.82 18.37 19.56
CA ASP A 34 -13.08 19.66 18.88
C ASP A 34 -13.25 20.82 19.87
N GLN A 35 -13.73 20.54 21.08
CA GLN A 35 -13.88 21.53 22.15
C GLN A 35 -12.74 21.50 23.16
N THR A 36 -12.18 20.33 23.45
CA THR A 36 -11.21 20.12 24.55
C THR A 36 -9.77 20.27 24.11
N CYS A 37 -9.45 19.93 22.86
CA CYS A 37 -8.16 20.18 22.23
C CYS A 37 -8.32 20.39 20.71
N PRO A 38 -8.82 21.56 20.27
CA PRO A 38 -9.11 21.82 18.85
C PRO A 38 -7.88 21.69 17.93
N GLN A 39 -6.67 21.85 18.48
CA GLN A 39 -5.41 21.74 17.74
C GLN A 39 -4.88 20.30 17.65
N ALA A 40 -5.57 19.30 18.22
CA ALA A 40 -5.06 17.93 18.34
C ALA A 40 -4.58 17.34 17.02
N GLU A 41 -5.48 17.29 16.02
CA GLU A 41 -5.16 16.69 14.71
C GLU A 41 -4.06 17.46 13.99
N SER A 42 -4.17 18.79 13.91
CA SER A 42 -3.17 19.62 13.22
C SER A 42 -1.77 19.50 13.83
N THR A 43 -1.68 19.36 15.15
CA THR A 43 -0.42 19.16 15.88
C THR A 43 0.19 17.80 15.54
N ILE A 44 -0.61 16.73 15.58
CA ILE A 44 -0.17 15.37 15.22
C ILE A 44 0.29 15.32 13.77
N THR A 45 -0.50 15.86 12.83
CA THR A 45 -0.15 15.93 11.42
C THR A 45 1.16 16.68 11.18
N SER A 46 1.39 17.79 11.87
CA SER A 46 2.64 18.55 11.77
C SER A 46 3.85 17.73 12.21
N VAL A 47 3.75 17.02 13.33
CA VAL A 47 4.81 16.14 13.84
C VAL A 47 5.08 14.98 12.88
N VAL A 48 4.04 14.34 12.36
CA VAL A 48 4.18 13.24 11.37
C VAL A 48 4.83 13.75 10.09
N LYS A 49 4.36 14.88 9.52
CA LYS A 49 4.98 15.50 8.34
C LYS A 49 6.46 15.76 8.55
N LYS A 50 6.84 16.36 9.69
CA LYS A 50 8.25 16.63 10.02
C LYS A 50 9.07 15.35 10.12
N ALA A 51 8.55 14.31 10.77
CA ALA A 51 9.22 13.02 10.88
C ALA A 51 9.43 12.36 9.50
N MET A 52 8.42 12.40 8.63
CA MET A 52 8.49 11.85 7.27
C MET A 52 9.53 12.52 6.36
N LEU A 53 9.78 13.82 6.57
CA LEU A 53 10.83 14.54 5.83
C LEU A 53 12.23 14.05 6.20
N ASN A 54 12.42 13.63 7.45
CA ASN A 54 13.71 13.18 7.97
C ASN A 54 13.94 11.67 7.79
N ASP A 55 12.89 10.87 7.92
CA ASP A 55 12.94 9.42 7.83
C ASP A 55 11.80 8.88 6.96
N ARG A 56 12.17 8.41 5.76
CA ARG A 56 11.25 7.88 4.76
C ARG A 56 10.55 6.59 5.18
N THR A 57 11.02 5.93 6.25
CA THR A 57 10.44 4.69 6.76
C THR A 57 9.31 4.92 7.76
N VAL A 58 9.17 6.16 8.28
CA VAL A 58 8.15 6.55 9.27
C VAL A 58 6.72 6.21 8.86
N PRO A 59 6.26 6.45 7.62
CA PRO A 59 4.86 6.16 7.28
C PRO A 59 4.51 4.68 7.45
N ALA A 60 5.35 3.80 6.92
CA ALA A 60 5.17 2.36 7.04
C ALA A 60 5.26 1.90 8.51
N ALA A 61 6.19 2.50 9.28
CA ALA A 61 6.37 2.19 10.69
C ALA A 61 5.14 2.54 11.52
N LEU A 62 4.54 3.71 11.30
CA LEU A 62 3.34 4.17 12.02
C LEU A 62 2.11 3.33 11.68
N LEU A 63 1.88 3.08 10.39
CA LEU A 63 0.76 2.23 9.95
C LEU A 63 0.88 0.81 10.54
N ARG A 64 2.09 0.24 10.50
CA ARG A 64 2.37 -1.06 11.09
C ARG A 64 2.20 -1.04 12.61
N MET A 65 2.71 -0.03 13.30
CA MET A 65 2.59 0.09 14.75
C MET A 65 1.13 0.13 15.20
N HIS A 66 0.28 0.88 14.48
CA HIS A 66 -1.15 0.93 14.76
C HIS A 66 -1.84 -0.42 14.54
N PHE A 67 -1.55 -1.12 13.44
CA PHE A 67 -2.05 -2.49 13.25
C PHE A 67 -1.62 -3.39 14.41
N HIS A 68 -0.34 -3.36 14.79
CA HIS A 68 0.22 -4.22 15.81
C HIS A 68 -0.35 -3.97 17.22
N ASP A 69 -0.70 -2.72 17.55
CA ASP A 69 -1.42 -2.36 18.76
C ASP A 69 -2.83 -2.96 18.75
N CYS A 70 -3.61 -2.61 17.73
CA CYS A 70 -5.00 -3.01 17.59
C CYS A 70 -5.21 -4.53 17.53
N PHE A 71 -4.24 -5.27 16.99
CA PHE A 71 -4.42 -6.69 16.73
C PHE A 71 -4.14 -7.59 17.93
N ILE A 72 -3.60 -7.11 19.05
CA ILE A 72 -3.31 -7.98 20.21
C ILE A 72 -4.46 -7.91 21.22
N ARG A 73 -4.57 -6.79 21.95
CA ARG A 73 -5.62 -6.60 22.95
C ARG A 73 -6.70 -5.62 22.49
N GLY A 74 -6.41 -4.80 21.48
CA GLY A 74 -7.26 -3.73 20.96
C GLY A 74 -6.47 -2.43 20.86
N CYS A 75 -7.06 -1.39 20.29
CA CYS A 75 -6.34 -0.14 20.02
C CYS A 75 -6.28 0.74 21.28
N ASP A 76 -5.33 0.47 22.17
CA ASP A 76 -5.18 1.14 23.47
C ASP A 76 -3.75 1.64 23.74
N ALA A 77 -2.89 1.68 22.72
CA ALA A 77 -1.49 2.08 22.86
C ALA A 77 -0.67 1.22 23.83
N SER A 78 -1.09 -0.01 24.10
CA SER A 78 -0.33 -1.00 24.87
C SER A 78 0.99 -1.36 24.19
N VAL A 79 1.10 -1.23 22.86
CA VAL A 79 2.37 -1.42 22.14
C VAL A 79 3.44 -0.38 22.52
N LEU A 80 3.03 0.78 23.05
CA LEU A 80 3.95 1.89 23.36
C LEU A 80 4.67 1.71 24.72
N LEU A 81 4.08 0.92 25.61
CA LEU A 81 4.56 0.69 26.99
C LEU A 81 6.00 0.16 27.03
N ASN A 82 6.76 0.60 28.03
CA ASN A 82 8.09 0.06 28.32
C ASN A 82 8.01 -1.25 29.10
N SER A 83 9.00 -2.12 28.90
CA SER A 83 9.26 -3.23 29.81
C SER A 83 9.55 -2.71 31.22
N THR A 84 8.96 -3.33 32.24
CA THR A 84 9.16 -2.99 33.65
C THR A 84 9.60 -4.20 34.45
N GLY A 85 10.73 -4.09 35.15
CA GLY A 85 11.31 -5.19 35.93
C GLY A 85 11.50 -6.46 35.10
N LYS A 86 10.82 -7.55 35.50
CA LYS A 86 10.87 -8.84 34.79
C LYS A 86 9.84 -8.97 33.67
N THR A 87 8.89 -8.04 33.55
CA THR A 87 7.81 -8.10 32.56
C THR A 87 8.28 -7.45 31.26
N LYS A 88 8.26 -8.23 30.17
CA LYS A 88 8.58 -7.72 28.84
C LYS A 88 7.33 -7.19 28.13
N ALA A 89 7.40 -5.97 27.63
CA ALA A 89 6.32 -5.32 26.88
C ALA A 89 6.21 -5.87 25.44
N GLU A 90 5.07 -5.63 24.80
CA GLU A 90 4.77 -6.07 23.43
C GLU A 90 5.85 -5.66 22.44
N LYS A 91 6.34 -4.42 22.51
CA LYS A 91 7.38 -3.93 21.60
C LYS A 91 8.71 -4.68 21.69
N ASP A 92 8.97 -5.37 22.79
CA ASP A 92 10.17 -6.18 23.00
C ASP A 92 9.98 -7.64 22.58
N GLY A 93 8.76 -8.06 22.23
CA GLY A 93 8.44 -9.39 21.71
C GLY A 93 8.59 -9.50 20.20
N PRO A 94 9.00 -10.64 19.63
CA PRO A 94 8.93 -10.86 18.17
C PRO A 94 7.45 -10.95 17.70
N PRO A 95 7.08 -10.34 16.56
CA PRO A 95 7.91 -9.61 15.61
C PRO A 95 8.05 -8.10 15.91
N ASN A 96 7.49 -7.59 17.00
CA ASN A 96 7.45 -6.17 17.34
C ASN A 96 8.82 -5.56 17.66
N ILE A 97 9.85 -6.36 17.96
CA ILE A 97 11.23 -5.87 18.11
C ILE A 97 11.76 -5.10 16.88
N SER A 98 11.12 -5.28 15.73
CA SER A 98 11.39 -4.55 14.48
C SER A 98 10.56 -3.28 14.31
N LEU A 99 9.62 -2.98 15.21
CA LEU A 99 8.89 -1.71 15.18
C LEU A 99 9.84 -0.57 15.53
N HIS A 100 9.65 0.57 14.89
CA HIS A 100 10.42 1.79 15.11
C HIS A 100 9.52 3.01 14.92
N ALA A 101 10.10 4.22 14.88
CA ALA A 101 9.37 5.49 14.82
C ALA A 101 8.49 5.80 16.04
N PHE A 102 8.69 5.08 17.14
CA PHE A 102 8.10 5.34 18.47
C PHE A 102 8.21 6.81 18.89
N TYR A 103 9.35 7.44 18.61
CA TYR A 103 9.62 8.84 18.91
C TYR A 103 8.62 9.83 18.28
N VAL A 104 7.95 9.47 17.19
CA VAL A 104 6.95 10.34 16.54
C VAL A 104 5.74 10.51 17.45
N ILE A 105 5.32 9.41 18.09
CA ILE A 105 4.21 9.42 19.05
C ILE A 105 4.61 10.20 20.30
N ASP A 106 5.85 10.03 20.80
CA ASP A 106 6.35 10.77 21.96
C ASP A 106 6.42 12.28 21.69
N ASN A 107 6.90 12.67 20.50
CA ASN A 107 6.97 14.07 20.10
C ASN A 107 5.58 14.70 19.93
N ALA A 108 4.64 13.95 19.35
CA ALA A 108 3.25 14.40 19.23
C ALA A 108 2.62 14.55 20.62
N LYS A 109 2.83 13.58 21.51
CA LYS A 109 2.35 13.64 22.89
C LYS A 109 2.92 14.85 23.63
N LYS A 110 4.23 15.05 23.58
CA LYS A 110 4.89 16.21 24.19
C LYS A 110 4.34 17.54 23.68
N ALA A 111 4.10 17.65 22.37
CA ALA A 111 3.53 18.87 21.78
C ALA A 111 2.10 19.12 22.25
N LEU A 112 1.28 18.06 22.34
CA LEU A 112 -0.10 18.15 22.81
C LEU A 112 -0.20 18.47 24.30
N GLU A 113 0.64 17.87 25.14
CA GLU A 113 0.65 18.16 26.58
C GLU A 113 1.05 19.61 26.90
N ALA A 114 1.74 20.30 26.00
CA ALA A 114 2.04 21.73 26.15
C ALA A 114 0.83 22.64 25.85
N VAL A 115 -0.18 22.14 25.14
CA VAL A 115 -1.33 22.93 24.66
C VAL A 115 -2.64 22.51 25.33
N CYS A 116 -2.86 21.21 25.49
CA CYS A 116 -4.04 20.61 26.11
C CYS A 116 -3.66 19.46 27.05
N PRO A 117 -3.14 19.78 28.26
CA PRO A 117 -2.64 18.78 29.19
C PRO A 117 -3.67 17.69 29.53
N LYS A 118 -3.21 16.44 29.66
CA LYS A 118 -4.00 15.25 30.05
C LYS A 118 -5.28 15.05 29.22
N THR A 119 -5.34 15.56 28.01
CA THR A 119 -6.56 15.53 27.19
C THR A 119 -6.53 14.44 26.12
N VAL A 120 -5.47 14.39 25.32
CA VAL A 120 -5.37 13.47 24.17
C VAL A 120 -4.64 12.19 24.55
N SER A 121 -5.24 11.02 24.35
CA SER A 121 -4.63 9.73 24.67
C SER A 121 -3.52 9.35 23.68
N CYS A 122 -2.57 8.53 24.13
CA CYS A 122 -1.55 7.98 23.23
C CYS A 122 -2.17 7.05 22.18
N ALA A 123 -3.25 6.35 22.53
CA ALA A 123 -4.02 5.53 21.60
C ALA A 123 -4.60 6.35 20.44
N ASP A 124 -5.18 7.52 20.70
CA ASP A 124 -5.70 8.40 19.64
C ASP A 124 -4.58 9.10 18.85
N ILE A 125 -3.45 9.42 19.49
CA ILE A 125 -2.26 9.91 18.77
C ILE A 125 -1.77 8.87 17.76
N LEU A 126 -1.69 7.59 18.16
CA LEU A 126 -1.26 6.51 17.28
C LEU A 126 -2.23 6.31 16.10
N ALA A 127 -3.54 6.32 16.36
CA ALA A 127 -4.56 6.18 15.32
C ALA A 127 -4.52 7.35 14.30
N LEU A 128 -4.41 8.59 14.78
CA LEU A 128 -4.30 9.77 13.94
C LEU A 128 -2.99 9.78 13.15
N ALA A 129 -1.87 9.40 13.79
CA ALA A 129 -0.58 9.32 13.14
C ALA A 129 -0.55 8.26 12.02
N ALA A 130 -1.23 7.12 12.21
CA ALA A 130 -1.39 6.12 11.17
C ALA A 130 -2.25 6.62 9.99
N LYS A 131 -3.34 7.36 10.26
CA LYS A 131 -4.13 8.02 9.21
C LYS A 131 -3.30 9.01 8.41
N ASP A 132 -2.51 9.85 9.10
CA ASP A 132 -1.61 10.81 8.45
C ASP A 132 -0.52 10.12 7.64
N ALA A 133 0.07 9.03 8.15
CA ALA A 133 1.04 8.24 7.43
C ALA A 133 0.50 7.72 6.08
N VAL A 134 -0.75 7.24 6.05
CA VAL A 134 -1.40 6.78 4.81
C VAL A 134 -1.67 7.94 3.86
N ALA A 135 -2.34 9.00 4.34
CA ALA A 135 -2.74 10.13 3.51
C ALA A 135 -1.52 10.86 2.91
N LEU A 136 -0.48 11.11 3.71
CA LEU A 136 0.75 11.79 3.27
C LEU A 136 1.62 10.92 2.34
N SER A 137 1.35 9.62 2.28
CA SER A 137 1.97 8.69 1.33
C SER A 137 1.16 8.53 0.04
N GLY A 138 0.08 9.30 -0.14
CA GLY A 138 -0.78 9.28 -1.34
C GLY A 138 -1.91 8.26 -1.30
N GLY A 139 -2.18 7.66 -0.13
CA GLY A 139 -3.34 6.81 0.11
C GLY A 139 -4.60 7.61 0.49
N PRO A 140 -5.71 6.93 0.81
CA PRO A 140 -6.94 7.58 1.22
C PRO A 140 -6.80 8.25 2.59
N THR A 141 -7.68 9.22 2.85
CA THR A 141 -7.87 9.83 4.18
C THR A 141 -9.24 9.49 4.71
N TRP A 142 -9.42 9.57 6.04
CA TRP A 142 -10.70 9.34 6.69
C TRP A 142 -10.78 10.08 8.02
N ASP A 143 -12.00 10.28 8.49
CA ASP A 143 -12.25 10.82 9.82
C ASP A 143 -12.02 9.72 10.85
N VAL A 144 -10.99 9.89 11.69
CA VAL A 144 -10.64 8.93 12.73
C VAL A 144 -11.63 9.08 13.88
N PRO A 145 -12.39 8.04 14.26
CA PRO A 145 -13.15 8.05 15.51
C PRO A 145 -12.16 8.08 16.68
N LYS A 146 -12.33 9.03 17.60
CA LYS A 146 -11.45 9.32 18.74
C LYS A 146 -12.19 9.08 20.06
N GLY A 147 -11.46 9.18 21.17
CA GLY A 147 -11.95 8.91 22.52
C GLY A 147 -11.39 7.64 23.14
N ARG A 148 -10.36 7.03 22.52
CA ARG A 148 -9.69 5.85 23.08
C ARG A 148 -9.00 6.22 24.38
N LYS A 149 -8.95 5.27 25.30
CA LYS A 149 -8.17 5.39 26.53
C LYS A 149 -6.93 4.49 26.43
N ASP A 150 -5.89 4.88 27.13
CA ASP A 150 -4.62 4.16 27.16
C ASP A 150 -4.70 2.91 28.04
N GLY A 151 -4.16 1.80 27.53
CA GLY A 151 -4.02 0.52 28.22
C GLY A 151 -2.82 0.48 29.16
N ARG A 152 -2.89 -0.41 30.15
CA ARG A 152 -1.84 -0.61 31.19
C ARG A 152 -1.16 -1.98 31.11
N ILE A 153 -1.59 -2.83 30.19
CA ILE A 153 -1.11 -4.21 30.09
C ILE A 153 -0.44 -4.37 28.73
N SER A 154 0.85 -4.70 28.75
CA SER A 154 1.65 -5.00 27.57
C SER A 154 2.51 -6.21 27.85
N LYS A 155 2.36 -7.27 27.04
CA LYS A 155 3.09 -8.54 27.24
C LYS A 155 3.71 -9.03 25.93
N ALA A 156 5.04 -9.17 25.93
CA ALA A 156 5.80 -9.73 24.81
C ALA A 156 5.31 -11.12 24.37
N THR A 157 4.72 -11.91 25.27
CA THR A 157 4.18 -13.23 24.94
C THR A 157 2.91 -13.19 24.10
N GLU A 158 2.18 -12.07 24.12
CA GLU A 158 0.91 -11.90 23.40
C GLU A 158 1.14 -11.51 21.92
N THR A 159 2.36 -11.11 21.53
CA THR A 159 2.72 -10.83 20.13
C THR A 159 2.57 -12.04 19.21
N ARG A 160 2.52 -13.27 19.76
CA ARG A 160 2.21 -14.50 19.02
C ARG A 160 0.80 -14.53 18.43
N GLN A 161 -0.08 -13.63 18.86
CA GLN A 161 -1.43 -13.49 18.30
C GLN A 161 -1.44 -12.70 16.98
N LEU A 162 -0.34 -12.03 16.64
CA LEU A 162 -0.23 -11.33 15.36
C LEU A 162 -0.24 -12.34 14.21
N PRO A 163 -0.94 -12.05 13.09
CA PRO A 163 -0.93 -12.89 11.91
C PRO A 163 0.50 -13.10 11.39
N ALA A 164 0.93 -14.35 11.26
CA ALA A 164 2.26 -14.64 10.74
C ALA A 164 2.28 -14.51 9.20
N PRO A 165 3.40 -14.09 8.59
CA PRO A 165 3.55 -14.01 7.13
C PRO A 165 3.48 -15.38 6.43
N THR A 166 3.50 -16.46 7.22
CA THR A 166 3.41 -17.85 6.77
C THR A 166 2.00 -18.44 6.87
N PHE A 167 1.03 -17.70 7.42
CA PHE A 167 -0.33 -18.20 7.58
C PHE A 167 -0.98 -18.51 6.23
N ASN A 168 -1.77 -19.59 6.18
CA ASN A 168 -2.67 -19.85 5.07
C ASN A 168 -3.99 -19.06 5.23
N ILE A 169 -4.87 -19.12 4.23
CA ILE A 169 -6.10 -18.32 4.24
C ILE A 169 -7.03 -18.64 5.42
N SER A 170 -7.10 -19.90 5.85
CA SER A 170 -7.97 -20.31 6.95
C SER A 170 -7.47 -19.74 8.28
N GLN A 171 -6.15 -19.77 8.50
CA GLN A 171 -5.50 -19.16 9.66
C GLN A 171 -5.66 -17.63 9.67
N LEU A 172 -5.51 -16.97 8.51
CA LEU A 172 -5.74 -15.53 8.38
C LEU A 172 -7.19 -15.17 8.70
N GLN A 173 -8.15 -15.88 8.09
CA GLN A 173 -9.57 -15.65 8.30
C GLN A 173 -9.95 -15.85 9.78
N GLN A 174 -9.44 -16.90 10.43
CA GLN A 174 -9.67 -17.14 11.86
C GLN A 174 -9.04 -16.03 12.72
N SER A 175 -7.83 -15.60 12.41
CA SER A 175 -7.14 -14.56 13.17
C SER A 175 -7.88 -13.21 13.09
N PHE A 176 -8.35 -12.84 11.90
CA PHE A 176 -9.14 -11.62 11.69
C PHE A 176 -10.53 -11.72 12.32
N SER A 177 -11.22 -12.86 12.20
CA SER A 177 -12.57 -13.03 12.76
C SER A 177 -12.58 -12.95 14.28
N GLN A 178 -11.51 -13.39 14.96
CA GLN A 178 -11.33 -13.21 16.41
C GLN A 178 -11.28 -11.73 16.84
N ARG A 179 -10.96 -10.81 15.93
CA ARG A 179 -11.01 -9.35 16.13
C ARG A 179 -12.29 -8.72 15.56
N GLY A 180 -13.28 -9.54 15.19
CA GLY A 180 -14.52 -9.08 14.55
C GLY A 180 -14.35 -8.57 13.12
N LEU A 181 -13.20 -8.84 12.47
CA LEU A 181 -12.90 -8.43 11.11
C LEU A 181 -13.33 -9.51 10.11
N SER A 182 -13.97 -9.10 9.02
CA SER A 182 -14.48 -9.97 7.96
C SER A 182 -13.39 -10.36 6.97
N ILE A 183 -13.72 -11.25 6.03
CA ILE A 183 -12.81 -11.59 4.93
C ILE A 183 -12.56 -10.39 3.99
N GLU A 184 -13.54 -9.50 3.84
CA GLU A 184 -13.37 -8.23 3.10
C GLU A 184 -12.38 -7.33 3.84
N ASP A 185 -12.47 -7.26 5.18
CA ASP A 185 -11.54 -6.50 6.01
C ASP A 185 -10.11 -7.06 5.92
N LEU A 186 -9.97 -8.39 5.93
CA LEU A 186 -8.68 -9.06 5.71
C LEU A 186 -8.06 -8.65 4.37
N VAL A 187 -8.81 -8.75 3.27
CA VAL A 187 -8.30 -8.43 1.94
C VAL A 187 -7.97 -6.93 1.82
N ALA A 188 -8.83 -6.06 2.33
CA ALA A 188 -8.62 -4.61 2.30
C ALA A 188 -7.40 -4.21 3.14
N LEU A 189 -7.31 -4.63 4.41
CA LEU A 189 -6.21 -4.28 5.32
C LEU A 189 -4.87 -4.87 4.87
N SER A 190 -4.86 -5.98 4.13
CA SER A 190 -3.64 -6.51 3.49
C SER A 190 -3.05 -5.52 2.48
N GLY A 191 -3.84 -4.56 1.98
CA GLY A 191 -3.35 -3.41 1.22
C GLY A 191 -2.35 -2.52 1.99
N GLY A 192 -2.29 -2.61 3.33
CA GLY A 192 -1.24 -1.95 4.12
C GLY A 192 0.17 -2.41 3.75
N HIS A 193 0.34 -3.63 3.21
CA HIS A 193 1.63 -4.15 2.74
C HIS A 193 2.18 -3.45 1.49
N THR A 194 1.46 -2.47 0.95
CA THR A 194 1.88 -1.63 -0.18
C THR A 194 2.72 -0.45 0.26
N LEU A 195 2.73 -0.15 1.56
CA LEU A 195 3.51 0.92 2.18
C LEU A 195 4.71 0.34 2.94
N GLY A 196 5.92 0.61 2.46
CA GLY A 196 7.16 0.25 3.15
C GLY A 196 7.90 -0.96 2.59
N PHE A 197 8.44 -1.78 3.49
CA PHE A 197 9.27 -2.94 3.16
C PHE A 197 9.12 -4.07 4.18
N ALA A 198 9.48 -5.28 3.78
CA ALA A 198 9.53 -6.47 4.60
C ALA A 198 10.97 -6.79 5.01
N HIS A 199 11.21 -7.06 6.29
CA HIS A 199 12.48 -7.62 6.74
C HIS A 199 12.65 -9.05 6.23
N CYS A 200 13.88 -9.44 5.88
CA CYS A 200 14.16 -10.78 5.35
C CYS A 200 13.71 -11.91 6.29
N SER A 201 13.77 -11.68 7.61
CA SER A 201 13.31 -12.64 8.63
C SER A 201 11.86 -13.10 8.42
N SER A 202 11.01 -12.27 7.81
CA SER A 202 9.59 -12.55 7.60
C SER A 202 9.30 -13.48 6.42
N PHE A 203 10.27 -13.72 5.52
CA PHE A 203 10.05 -14.52 4.30
C PHE A 203 11.24 -15.40 3.89
N GLN A 204 12.36 -15.36 4.63
CA GLN A 204 13.55 -16.16 4.32
C GLN A 204 13.27 -17.67 4.27
N ASN A 205 12.29 -18.16 5.04
CA ASN A 205 11.84 -19.55 4.98
C ASN A 205 11.31 -19.90 3.58
N ARG A 206 10.62 -18.98 2.89
CA ARG A 206 10.11 -19.21 1.53
C ARG A 206 11.21 -19.29 0.47
N ILE A 207 12.40 -18.79 0.74
CA ILE A 207 13.48 -18.76 -0.26
C ILE A 207 14.66 -19.67 0.08
N HIS A 208 14.91 -20.02 1.34
CA HIS A 208 16.06 -20.86 1.70
C HIS A 208 15.66 -22.24 2.24
N ASN A 209 14.59 -22.34 3.02
CA ASN A 209 14.23 -23.54 3.79
C ASN A 209 12.70 -23.76 3.78
N PHE A 210 12.09 -23.88 2.60
CA PHE A 210 10.63 -23.94 2.49
C PHE A 210 10.06 -25.26 3.02
N ALA A 211 10.66 -26.40 2.63
CA ALA A 211 10.32 -27.73 3.12
C ALA A 211 11.57 -28.63 3.15
N SER A 212 11.47 -29.80 3.78
CA SER A 212 12.60 -30.72 4.00
C SER A 212 13.39 -31.09 2.74
N LYS A 213 12.73 -31.15 1.58
CA LYS A 213 13.34 -31.43 0.27
C LYS A 213 13.28 -30.24 -0.71
N GLN A 214 12.85 -29.07 -0.24
CA GLN A 214 12.55 -27.93 -1.10
C GLN A 214 13.06 -26.63 -0.49
N SER A 215 14.12 -26.07 -1.08
CA SER A 215 14.72 -24.82 -0.59
C SER A 215 13.83 -23.59 -0.85
N VAL A 216 13.11 -23.57 -1.98
CA VAL A 216 12.30 -22.42 -2.42
C VAL A 216 10.84 -22.84 -2.54
N ASP A 217 9.94 -22.02 -2.02
CA ASP A 217 8.49 -22.15 -2.18
C ASP A 217 8.13 -22.27 -3.68
N PRO A 218 7.48 -23.37 -4.12
CA PRO A 218 7.15 -23.59 -5.53
C PRO A 218 6.13 -22.58 -6.06
N THR A 219 5.38 -21.91 -5.18
CA THR A 219 4.47 -20.83 -5.56
C THR A 219 5.21 -19.53 -5.90
N LEU A 220 6.48 -19.41 -5.49
CA LEU A 220 7.34 -18.31 -5.92
C LEU A 220 7.93 -18.62 -7.29
N LYS A 221 7.78 -17.65 -8.21
CA LYS A 221 8.52 -17.69 -9.47
C LYS A 221 10.03 -17.79 -9.22
N SER A 222 10.68 -18.74 -9.89
CA SER A 222 12.13 -19.00 -9.78
C SER A 222 12.98 -17.73 -9.94
N SER A 223 12.69 -16.90 -10.95
CA SER A 223 13.39 -15.63 -11.19
C SER A 223 13.22 -14.61 -10.06
N PHE A 224 12.08 -14.62 -9.38
CA PHE A 224 11.83 -13.74 -8.24
C PHE A 224 12.46 -14.25 -6.97
N ALA A 225 12.35 -15.55 -6.71
CA ALA A 225 13.07 -16.19 -5.61
C ALA A 225 14.59 -15.95 -5.74
N ALA A 226 15.15 -16.07 -6.95
CA ALA A 226 16.56 -15.76 -7.21
C ALA A 226 16.91 -14.30 -6.87
N ARG A 227 16.05 -13.32 -7.19
CA ARG A 227 16.25 -11.92 -6.79
C ARG A 227 16.17 -11.73 -5.28
N LEU A 228 15.16 -12.32 -4.63
CA LEU A 228 15.01 -12.27 -3.18
C LEU A 228 16.22 -12.90 -2.47
N LYS A 229 16.81 -13.98 -3.01
CA LYS A 229 18.06 -14.57 -2.50
C LYS A 229 19.26 -13.63 -2.58
N LYS A 230 19.32 -12.74 -3.59
CA LYS A 230 20.38 -11.72 -3.70
C LYS A 230 20.23 -10.64 -2.63
N VAL A 231 19.00 -10.22 -2.33
CA VAL A 231 18.70 -9.22 -1.30
C VAL A 231 18.82 -9.82 0.11
N CYS A 232 18.41 -11.08 0.26
CA CYS A 232 18.37 -11.82 1.51
C CYS A 232 19.16 -13.12 1.39
N PRO A 233 20.51 -13.07 1.47
CA PRO A 233 21.34 -14.28 1.46
C PRO A 233 21.08 -15.15 2.70
N ALA A 234 21.47 -16.44 2.65
CA ALA A 234 21.17 -17.41 3.72
C ALA A 234 21.78 -17.02 5.09
N LYS A 235 22.94 -16.35 5.08
CA LYS A 235 23.52 -15.67 6.24
C LYS A 235 23.16 -14.20 6.14
N ASN A 236 22.13 -13.79 6.87
CA ASN A 236 21.57 -12.46 6.76
C ASN A 236 21.71 -11.65 8.04
N THR A 237 21.86 -10.32 7.91
CA THR A 237 21.80 -9.41 9.06
C THR A 237 20.41 -8.77 9.15
N VAL A 238 20.02 -8.32 10.35
CA VAL A 238 18.68 -7.79 10.65
C VAL A 238 18.30 -6.56 9.80
N LYS A 239 19.29 -5.89 9.18
CA LYS A 239 19.13 -4.68 8.36
C LYS A 239 18.64 -4.93 6.93
N ASN A 240 18.71 -6.17 6.44
CA ASN A 240 18.33 -6.46 5.06
C ASN A 240 16.79 -6.58 4.94
N ALA A 241 16.25 -5.91 3.92
CA ALA A 241 14.81 -5.81 3.67
C ALA A 241 14.50 -5.84 2.16
N ALA A 242 13.35 -6.39 1.80
CA ALA A 242 12.82 -6.38 0.44
C ALA A 242 11.44 -5.70 0.43
N LYS A 243 11.16 -4.88 -0.59
CA LYS A 243 9.83 -4.26 -0.76
C LYS A 243 8.81 -5.30 -1.20
N ASN A 244 7.68 -5.40 -0.50
CA ASN A 244 6.55 -6.21 -0.94
C ASN A 244 5.82 -5.48 -2.07
N THR A 245 5.43 -6.21 -3.10
CA THR A 245 5.04 -5.61 -4.39
C THR A 245 3.58 -5.82 -4.77
N ILE A 246 2.76 -6.24 -3.80
CA ILE A 246 1.38 -6.70 -4.01
C ILE A 246 0.49 -5.66 -4.69
N PHE A 247 0.78 -4.37 -4.56
CA PHE A 247 0.20 -3.35 -5.45
C PHE A 247 1.21 -2.40 -6.09
N SER A 248 2.49 -2.40 -5.68
CA SER A 248 3.49 -1.55 -6.33
C SER A 248 3.98 -2.12 -7.68
N LEU A 249 3.73 -3.39 -7.98
CA LEU A 249 4.10 -4.04 -9.25
C LEU A 249 2.92 -4.36 -10.18
N LEU A 250 1.77 -3.68 -10.04
CA LEU A 250 0.85 -3.59 -11.18
C LEU A 250 1.47 -2.86 -12.40
N PHE A 251 2.74 -2.43 -12.31
CA PHE A 251 3.39 -1.61 -13.32
C PHE A 251 4.84 -1.93 -13.68
N GLY A 252 5.38 -3.11 -13.38
CA GLY A 252 6.80 -3.39 -13.60
C GLY A 252 7.14 -4.73 -14.25
N LEU A 253 6.84 -4.87 -15.55
CA LEU A 253 7.57 -5.68 -16.57
C LEU A 253 6.72 -5.89 -17.85
N VAL A 254 6.44 -4.84 -18.63
CA VAL A 254 6.11 -5.05 -20.06
C VAL A 254 7.42 -4.89 -20.82
N LEU A 255 7.63 -5.75 -21.82
CA LEU A 255 8.73 -5.76 -22.80
C LEU A 255 9.78 -6.87 -22.61
N LEU A 256 9.37 -8.12 -22.84
CA LEU A 256 10.20 -9.11 -23.54
C LEU A 256 9.25 -10.05 -24.31
N GLY A 257 8.64 -9.56 -25.39
CA GLY A 257 7.66 -10.39 -26.10
C GLY A 257 7.17 -9.84 -27.43
N VAL A 258 8.05 -9.40 -28.33
CA VAL A 258 7.71 -9.41 -29.76
C VAL A 258 8.96 -9.62 -30.61
N ALA A 259 9.15 -10.81 -31.16
CA ALA A 259 9.94 -11.01 -32.37
C ALA A 259 9.68 -12.40 -32.98
N ARG A 260 8.69 -12.49 -33.90
CA ARG A 260 8.63 -13.26 -35.17
C ARG A 260 7.34 -12.77 -35.86
N LEU A 261 7.25 -12.22 -37.08
CA LEU A 261 8.09 -12.13 -38.27
C LEU A 261 7.68 -10.88 -39.09
N ASN A 262 8.57 -10.47 -39.99
CA ASN A 262 8.44 -9.60 -41.18
C ASN A 262 9.24 -8.29 -41.10
N VAL A 263 10.14 -8.15 -42.08
CA VAL A 263 11.19 -7.14 -42.25
C VAL A 263 10.63 -5.71 -42.20
N ILE A 264 10.82 -5.04 -41.06
CA ILE A 264 10.75 -3.59 -40.84
C ILE A 264 11.80 -3.31 -39.75
N ASP A 265 12.67 -2.30 -39.94
CA ASP A 265 13.84 -1.97 -39.09
C ASP A 265 13.75 -2.51 -37.65
N ALA A 266 14.57 -3.51 -37.33
CA ALA A 266 14.57 -4.12 -36.00
C ALA A 266 14.97 -3.08 -34.94
N LEU A 267 14.22 -3.02 -33.84
CA LEU A 267 14.58 -2.14 -32.72
C LEU A 267 15.99 -2.48 -32.21
N SER A 268 16.76 -1.45 -31.87
CA SER A 268 18.13 -1.61 -31.40
C SER A 268 18.40 -0.82 -30.13
N SER A 269 19.19 -1.39 -29.22
CA SER A 269 19.64 -0.69 -28.01
C SER A 269 20.59 0.46 -28.30
N ASN A 270 21.20 0.56 -29.49
CA ASN A 270 22.10 1.64 -29.88
C ASN A 270 21.54 2.58 -30.97
N TYR A 271 20.23 2.54 -31.21
CA TYR A 271 19.58 3.22 -32.36
C TYR A 271 19.87 4.73 -32.46
N TYR A 272 20.00 5.43 -31.34
CA TYR A 272 20.24 6.88 -31.30
C TYR A 272 21.70 7.26 -31.02
N ASP A 273 22.62 6.31 -30.88
CA ASP A 273 23.97 6.59 -30.36
C ASP A 273 24.75 7.56 -31.26
N GLN A 274 24.51 7.51 -32.58
CA GLN A 274 25.13 8.41 -33.54
C GLN A 274 24.29 9.65 -33.85
N THR A 275 22.96 9.52 -33.86
CA THR A 275 22.03 10.57 -34.33
C THR A 275 21.54 11.48 -33.20
N CYS A 276 21.41 10.96 -31.99
CA CYS A 276 21.13 11.72 -30.77
C CYS A 276 21.74 11.04 -29.52
N PRO A 277 23.07 11.14 -29.33
CA PRO A 277 23.76 10.47 -28.22
C PRO A 277 23.26 10.90 -26.83
N GLN A 278 22.66 12.09 -26.71
CA GLN A 278 22.10 12.62 -25.46
C GLN A 278 20.65 12.19 -25.19
N ALA A 279 20.06 11.33 -26.03
CA ALA A 279 18.65 10.97 -25.94
C ALA A 279 18.27 10.45 -24.55
N GLU A 280 18.96 9.42 -24.07
CA GLU A 280 18.65 8.79 -22.78
C GLU A 280 18.86 9.74 -21.61
N SER A 281 20.03 10.39 -21.55
CA SER A 281 20.36 11.31 -20.45
C SER A 281 19.39 12.48 -20.35
N THR A 282 18.88 12.97 -21.48
CA THR A 282 17.89 14.05 -21.53
C THR A 282 16.55 13.58 -20.98
N VAL A 283 16.05 12.42 -21.42
CA VAL A 283 14.81 11.83 -20.89
C VAL A 283 14.93 11.59 -19.38
N THR A 284 16.02 10.97 -18.93
CA THR A 284 16.27 10.70 -17.51
C THR A 284 16.26 11.97 -16.67
N SER A 285 16.88 13.05 -17.16
CA SER A 285 16.91 14.34 -16.47
C SER A 285 15.51 14.92 -16.27
N VAL A 286 14.68 14.88 -17.33
CA VAL A 286 13.30 15.39 -17.28
C VAL A 286 12.44 14.55 -16.34
N VAL A 287 12.52 13.21 -16.43
CA VAL A 287 11.78 12.30 -15.54
C VAL A 287 12.19 12.52 -14.09
N LYS A 288 13.50 12.58 -13.81
CA LYS A 288 14.01 12.84 -12.45
C LYS A 288 13.48 14.16 -11.89
N LYS A 289 13.46 15.23 -12.68
CA LYS A 289 12.91 16.53 -12.28
C LYS A 289 11.41 16.45 -11.98
N ALA A 290 10.64 15.76 -12.83
CA ALA A 290 9.21 15.58 -12.62
C ALA A 290 8.91 14.77 -11.33
N MET A 291 9.67 13.71 -11.08
CA MET A 291 9.54 12.88 -9.87
C MET A 291 9.83 13.62 -8.57
N LEU A 292 10.69 14.65 -8.59
CA LEU A 292 10.95 15.48 -7.42
C LEU A 292 9.74 16.34 -7.04
N ASN A 293 8.93 16.73 -8.03
CA ASN A 293 7.77 17.59 -7.85
C ASN A 293 6.48 16.81 -7.61
N ASP A 294 6.33 15.64 -8.25
CA ASP A 294 5.13 14.81 -8.16
C ASP A 294 5.51 13.32 -8.03
N ARG A 295 5.19 12.75 -6.87
CA ARG A 295 5.50 11.35 -6.54
C ARG A 295 4.66 10.33 -7.30
N THR A 296 3.60 10.75 -7.97
CA THR A 296 2.73 9.88 -8.77
C THR A 296 3.25 9.68 -10.21
N VAL A 297 4.19 10.52 -10.65
CA VAL A 297 4.79 10.47 -12.00
C VAL A 297 5.32 9.09 -12.37
N PRO A 298 6.06 8.35 -11.52
CA PRO A 298 6.57 7.04 -11.91
C PRO A 298 5.46 6.05 -12.28
N ALA A 299 4.41 5.99 -11.47
CA ALA A 299 3.27 5.11 -11.72
C ALA A 299 2.50 5.56 -12.97
N ALA A 300 2.36 6.87 -13.18
CA ALA A 300 1.70 7.45 -14.34
C ALA A 300 2.39 7.09 -15.66
N LEU A 301 3.72 7.24 -15.71
CA LEU A 301 4.52 6.93 -16.90
C LEU A 301 4.49 5.44 -17.25
N LEU A 302 4.57 4.57 -16.24
CA LEU A 302 4.44 3.14 -16.43
C LEU A 302 3.04 2.75 -16.93
N ARG A 303 1.99 3.38 -16.38
CA ARG A 303 0.60 3.20 -16.80
C ARG A 303 0.37 3.65 -18.23
N MET A 304 0.86 4.82 -18.58
CA MET A 304 0.78 5.32 -19.93
C MET A 304 1.47 4.39 -20.93
N HIS A 305 2.68 3.92 -20.62
CA HIS A 305 3.40 3.00 -21.50
C HIS A 305 2.69 1.65 -21.68
N PHE A 306 2.14 1.08 -20.61
CA PHE A 306 1.34 -0.16 -20.71
C PHE A 306 0.11 0.04 -21.61
N HIS A 307 -0.64 1.12 -21.39
CA HIS A 307 -1.90 1.36 -22.10
C HIS A 307 -1.66 1.56 -23.59
N ASP A 308 -0.61 2.31 -23.94
CA ASP A 308 -0.15 2.50 -25.31
C ASP A 308 0.19 1.17 -26.00
N CYS A 309 1.03 0.36 -25.36
CA CYS A 309 1.47 -0.93 -25.90
C CYS A 309 0.34 -1.94 -26.10
N PHE A 310 -0.72 -1.89 -25.27
CA PHE A 310 -1.81 -2.87 -25.29
C PHE A 310 -2.92 -2.58 -26.30
N ILE A 311 -2.89 -1.45 -27.01
CA ILE A 311 -3.92 -1.11 -28.00
C ILE A 311 -3.37 -1.29 -29.42
N ARG A 312 -2.44 -0.43 -29.86
CA ARG A 312 -1.90 -0.45 -31.23
C ARG A 312 -0.41 -0.80 -31.32
N GLY A 313 0.14 -1.33 -30.24
CA GLY A 313 1.58 -1.47 -30.08
C GLY A 313 2.17 -0.15 -29.59
N CYS A 314 3.38 -0.20 -29.03
CA CYS A 314 3.98 0.91 -28.31
C CYS A 314 4.37 2.10 -29.22
N ASP A 315 3.43 2.73 -29.92
CA ASP A 315 3.65 3.76 -30.93
C ASP A 315 3.35 5.17 -30.43
N ALA A 316 3.09 5.35 -29.13
CA ALA A 316 2.68 6.61 -28.52
C ALA A 316 1.34 7.17 -29.04
N SER A 317 0.45 6.33 -29.61
CA SER A 317 -0.92 6.74 -29.95
C SER A 317 -1.69 7.32 -28.76
N VAL A 318 -1.34 6.91 -27.53
CA VAL A 318 -1.96 7.42 -26.31
C VAL A 318 -1.72 8.93 -26.12
N LEU A 319 -0.66 9.51 -26.70
CA LEU A 319 -0.31 10.92 -26.51
C LEU A 319 -1.16 11.86 -27.38
N LEU A 320 -1.73 11.35 -28.48
CA LEU A 320 -2.45 12.17 -29.46
C LEU A 320 -3.69 12.84 -28.86
N ASN A 321 -3.96 14.08 -29.29
CA ASN A 321 -5.11 14.86 -28.84
C ASN A 321 -6.40 14.48 -29.59
N SER A 322 -7.54 14.57 -28.91
CA SER A 322 -8.84 14.58 -29.58
C SER A 322 -8.93 15.73 -30.58
N THR A 323 -9.65 15.49 -31.66
CA THR A 323 -10.00 16.49 -32.68
C THR A 323 -11.52 16.60 -32.77
N GLY A 324 -12.05 17.62 -33.44
CA GLY A 324 -13.51 17.79 -33.58
C GLY A 324 -14.24 16.60 -34.23
N LYS A 325 -13.53 15.69 -34.92
CA LYS A 325 -14.10 14.51 -35.58
C LYS A 325 -13.72 13.18 -34.94
N ASN A 326 -12.79 13.18 -33.97
CA ASN A 326 -12.24 11.95 -33.41
C ASN A 326 -11.85 12.14 -31.94
N LYS A 327 -12.39 11.28 -31.09
CA LYS A 327 -12.01 11.20 -29.68
C LYS A 327 -10.79 10.30 -29.55
N ALA A 328 -9.69 10.83 -29.02
CA ALA A 328 -8.42 10.11 -28.88
C ALA A 328 -8.46 9.07 -27.76
N GLU A 329 -7.50 8.15 -27.81
CA GLU A 329 -7.31 7.06 -26.85
C GLU A 329 -7.28 7.55 -25.40
N LYS A 330 -6.50 8.61 -25.10
CA LYS A 330 -6.39 9.16 -23.75
C LYS A 330 -7.70 9.68 -23.16
N ASP A 331 -8.66 10.03 -24.00
CA ASP A 331 -9.97 10.54 -23.58
C ASP A 331 -11.02 9.41 -23.46
N GLY A 332 -10.67 8.17 -23.83
CA GLY A 332 -11.51 6.98 -23.68
C GLY A 332 -11.34 6.31 -22.32
N PRO A 333 -12.39 5.77 -21.68
CA PRO A 333 -12.23 4.90 -20.49
C PRO A 333 -11.44 3.63 -20.86
N PRO A 334 -10.47 3.15 -20.05
CA PRO A 334 -10.07 3.63 -18.71
C PRO A 334 -8.97 4.71 -18.70
N ASN A 335 -8.56 5.22 -19.86
CA ASN A 335 -7.42 6.12 -20.03
C ASN A 335 -7.66 7.54 -19.54
N ILE A 336 -8.91 7.91 -19.23
CA ILE A 336 -9.27 9.19 -18.58
C ILE A 336 -8.50 9.41 -17.27
N SER A 337 -8.07 8.32 -16.63
CA SER A 337 -7.25 8.34 -15.40
C SER A 337 -5.75 8.54 -15.64
N LEU A 338 -5.28 8.52 -16.88
CA LEU A 338 -3.87 8.74 -17.20
C LEU A 338 -3.50 10.20 -16.96
N HIS A 339 -2.28 10.42 -16.49
CA HIS A 339 -1.72 11.75 -16.25
C HIS A 339 -0.21 11.73 -16.52
N ALA A 340 0.47 12.85 -16.20
CA ALA A 340 1.91 13.04 -16.46
C ALA A 340 2.32 13.09 -17.95
N PHE A 341 1.38 13.31 -18.87
CA PHE A 341 1.67 13.52 -20.31
C PHE A 341 2.71 14.63 -20.54
N TYR A 342 2.66 15.68 -19.71
CA TYR A 342 3.60 16.80 -19.74
C TYR A 342 5.08 16.38 -19.61
N VAL A 343 5.37 15.24 -18.98
CA VAL A 343 6.74 14.74 -18.83
C VAL A 343 7.30 14.33 -20.19
N ILE A 344 6.46 13.66 -21.00
CA ILE A 344 6.82 13.25 -22.36
C ILE A 344 6.95 14.49 -23.26
N ASP A 345 6.02 15.44 -23.15
CA ASP A 345 6.09 16.70 -23.91
C ASP A 345 7.35 17.51 -23.58
N ASN A 346 7.72 17.60 -22.30
CA ASN A 346 8.92 18.30 -21.86
C ASN A 346 10.20 17.59 -22.33
N ALA A 347 10.22 16.26 -22.28
CA ALA A 347 11.35 15.47 -22.78
C ALA A 347 11.49 15.64 -24.30
N LYS A 348 10.38 15.59 -25.03
CA LYS A 348 10.35 15.86 -26.47
C LYS A 348 10.85 17.26 -26.79
N LYS A 349 10.36 18.28 -26.10
CA LYS A 349 10.82 19.67 -26.26
C LYS A 349 12.33 19.82 -26.01
N ALA A 350 12.85 19.18 -24.96
CA ALA A 350 14.28 19.20 -24.65
C ALA A 350 15.12 18.51 -25.74
N LEU A 351 14.64 17.38 -26.26
CA LEU A 351 15.32 16.65 -27.32
C LEU A 351 15.29 17.39 -28.67
N GLU A 352 14.17 18.03 -29.02
CA GLU A 352 14.07 18.81 -30.26
C GLU A 352 15.02 20.01 -30.28
N ALA A 353 15.45 20.53 -29.12
CA ALA A 353 16.45 21.58 -29.04
C ALA A 353 17.88 21.09 -29.32
N VAL A 354 18.14 19.79 -29.18
CA VAL A 354 19.48 19.18 -29.28
C VAL A 354 19.63 18.32 -30.54
N CYS A 355 18.63 17.50 -30.84
CA CYS A 355 18.58 16.60 -31.99
C CYS A 355 17.19 16.69 -32.66
N PRO A 356 16.95 17.75 -33.43
CA PRO A 356 15.65 18.01 -34.06
C PRO A 356 15.15 16.83 -34.88
N LYS A 357 13.85 16.55 -34.79
CA LYS A 357 13.12 15.53 -35.58
C LYS A 357 13.74 14.13 -35.55
N THR A 358 14.51 13.81 -34.51
CA THR A 358 15.29 12.57 -34.45
C THR A 358 14.64 11.52 -33.56
N VAL A 359 14.30 11.86 -32.31
CA VAL A 359 13.80 10.90 -31.32
C VAL A 359 12.27 10.85 -31.31
N SER A 360 11.67 9.68 -31.48
CA SER A 360 10.21 9.51 -31.47
C SER A 360 9.61 9.68 -30.07
N CYS A 361 8.37 10.14 -29.98
CA CYS A 361 7.61 10.15 -28.73
C CYS A 361 7.39 8.73 -28.17
N ALA A 362 7.25 7.73 -29.04
CA ALA A 362 7.19 6.33 -28.67
C ALA A 362 8.42 5.86 -27.88
N ASP A 363 9.63 6.20 -28.34
CA ASP A 363 10.85 5.86 -27.60
C ASP A 363 11.04 6.72 -26.36
N ILE A 364 10.63 7.99 -26.37
CA ILE A 364 10.63 8.83 -25.16
C ILE A 364 9.75 8.21 -24.07
N LEU A 365 8.55 7.74 -24.42
CA LEU A 365 7.65 7.07 -23.47
C LEU A 365 8.26 5.79 -22.91
N ALA A 366 8.90 4.96 -23.75
CA ALA A 366 9.56 3.74 -23.30
C ALA A 366 10.77 4.02 -22.38
N LEU A 367 11.60 5.00 -22.73
CA LEU A 367 12.73 5.46 -21.89
C LEU A 367 12.22 6.05 -20.57
N ALA A 368 11.17 6.85 -20.60
CA ALA A 368 10.60 7.47 -19.42
C ALA A 368 10.01 6.43 -18.45
N ALA A 369 9.39 5.37 -18.97
CA ALA A 369 8.93 4.24 -18.16
C ALA A 369 10.10 3.48 -17.52
N LYS A 370 11.19 3.21 -18.27
CA LYS A 370 12.42 2.61 -17.72
C LYS A 370 13.03 3.45 -16.60
N ASP A 371 13.11 4.76 -16.80
CA ASP A 371 13.66 5.69 -15.82
C ASP A 371 12.75 5.82 -14.60
N ALA A 372 11.43 5.82 -14.77
CA ALA A 372 10.47 5.76 -13.67
C ALA A 372 10.72 4.56 -12.74
N VAL A 373 11.00 3.37 -13.30
CA VAL A 373 11.34 2.18 -12.51
C VAL A 373 12.71 2.32 -11.86
N THR A 374 13.73 2.69 -12.64
CA THR A 374 15.13 2.74 -12.18
C THR A 374 15.30 3.78 -11.05
N LEU A 375 14.76 4.98 -11.23
CA LEU A 375 14.84 6.07 -10.25
C LEU A 375 14.00 5.81 -8.99
N SER A 376 13.01 4.91 -9.07
CA SER A 376 12.24 4.43 -7.91
C SER A 376 12.95 3.31 -7.12
N GLY A 377 14.18 2.96 -7.52
CA GLY A 377 14.99 1.88 -6.94
C GLY A 377 14.66 0.49 -7.49
N GLY A 378 14.03 0.42 -8.67
CA GLY A 378 13.79 -0.81 -9.41
C GLY A 378 14.98 -1.24 -10.28
N PRO A 379 14.87 -2.38 -10.98
CA PRO A 379 15.90 -2.83 -11.91
C PRO A 379 16.00 -1.87 -13.11
N THR A 380 17.19 -1.80 -13.71
CA THR A 380 17.41 -1.17 -15.02
C THR A 380 17.51 -2.26 -16.10
N TRP A 381 17.21 -1.89 -17.34
CA TRP A 381 17.35 -2.74 -18.52
C TRP A 381 17.58 -1.86 -19.76
N ASP A 382 18.08 -2.46 -20.83
CA ASP A 382 18.25 -1.76 -22.10
C ASP A 382 16.90 -1.64 -22.81
N VAL A 383 16.52 -0.40 -23.13
CA VAL A 383 15.34 -0.15 -23.96
C VAL A 383 15.78 -0.30 -25.41
N HIS A 384 15.19 -1.24 -26.15
CA HIS A 384 15.37 -1.30 -27.60
C HIS A 384 14.60 -0.13 -28.22
N LYS A 385 15.29 0.73 -28.98
CA LYS A 385 14.78 1.98 -29.58
C LYS A 385 14.60 1.83 -31.09
N GLY A 386 13.98 2.81 -31.72
CA GLY A 386 13.63 2.82 -33.14
C GLY A 386 12.11 2.77 -33.40
N ARG A 387 11.28 2.95 -32.36
CA ARG A 387 9.82 2.98 -32.53
C ARG A 387 9.42 4.23 -33.31
N LYS A 388 8.36 4.13 -34.11
CA LYS A 388 7.82 5.26 -34.89
C LYS A 388 6.51 5.73 -34.24
N ASP A 389 6.28 7.04 -34.31
CA ASP A 389 5.07 7.65 -33.73
C ASP A 389 3.83 7.29 -34.53
N GLY A 390 2.83 6.75 -33.83
CA GLY A 390 1.52 6.42 -34.35
C GLY A 390 0.77 7.67 -34.81
N ARG A 391 -0.12 7.49 -35.79
CA ARG A 391 -0.96 8.57 -36.34
C ARG A 391 -2.45 8.36 -36.09
N ILE A 392 -2.80 7.24 -35.45
CA ILE A 392 -4.19 6.82 -35.23
C ILE A 392 -4.37 6.62 -33.74
N SER A 393 -5.33 7.33 -33.16
CA SER A 393 -5.69 7.21 -31.75
C SER A 393 -7.19 7.31 -31.62
N LYS A 394 -7.85 6.27 -31.12
CA LYS A 394 -9.32 6.21 -31.02
C LYS A 394 -9.76 5.75 -29.65
N ALA A 395 -10.66 6.51 -29.03
CA ALA A 395 -11.25 6.17 -27.74
C ALA A 395 -11.97 4.83 -27.74
N THR A 396 -12.48 4.36 -28.88
CA THR A 396 -13.16 3.04 -28.97
C THR A 396 -12.19 1.87 -28.83
N GLU A 397 -10.89 2.07 -29.05
CA GLU A 397 -9.89 1.01 -29.03
C GLU A 397 -9.39 0.72 -27.62
N THR A 398 -9.72 1.56 -26.64
CA THR A 398 -9.43 1.30 -25.22
C THR A 398 -10.13 0.05 -24.68
N GLN A 399 -11.15 -0.46 -25.38
CA GLN A 399 -11.78 -1.75 -25.09
C GLN A 399 -10.83 -2.95 -25.26
N GLN A 400 -9.70 -2.77 -25.97
CA GLN A 400 -8.67 -3.80 -26.12
C GLN A 400 -7.80 -3.95 -24.88
N LEU A 401 -7.85 -2.98 -23.95
CA LEU A 401 -7.16 -3.09 -22.69
C LEU A 401 -7.77 -4.25 -21.88
N PRO A 402 -6.94 -5.06 -21.19
CA PRO A 402 -7.44 -6.11 -20.31
C PRO A 402 -8.42 -5.51 -19.30
N ALA A 403 -9.68 -5.93 -19.37
CA ALA A 403 -10.67 -5.39 -18.45
C ALA A 403 -10.44 -5.96 -17.05
N PRO A 404 -10.74 -5.19 -15.99
CA PRO A 404 -10.57 -5.68 -14.63
C PRO A 404 -11.44 -6.89 -14.27
N THR A 405 -12.48 -7.16 -15.05
CA THR A 405 -13.38 -8.31 -14.93
C THR A 405 -12.89 -9.56 -15.68
N PHE A 406 -11.78 -9.48 -16.41
CA PHE A 406 -11.27 -10.62 -17.16
C PHE A 406 -10.89 -11.76 -16.21
N ASN A 407 -11.36 -12.97 -16.53
CA ASN A 407 -10.89 -14.19 -15.89
C ASN A 407 -9.48 -14.57 -16.38
N ILE A 408 -8.85 -15.58 -15.76
CA ILE A 408 -7.46 -15.94 -16.06
C ILE A 408 -7.26 -16.34 -17.53
N SER A 409 -8.22 -17.04 -18.13
CA SER A 409 -8.15 -17.45 -19.54
C SER A 409 -8.25 -16.25 -20.48
N GLN A 410 -9.13 -15.29 -20.17
CA GLN A 410 -9.27 -14.04 -20.93
C GLN A 410 -8.03 -13.17 -20.82
N LEU A 411 -7.42 -13.09 -19.62
CA LEU A 411 -6.15 -12.39 -19.41
C LEU A 411 -5.00 -13.04 -20.20
N GLN A 412 -4.88 -14.38 -20.13
CA GLN A 412 -3.89 -15.12 -20.90
C GLN A 412 -4.06 -14.91 -22.41
N GLN A 413 -5.30 -14.90 -22.90
CA GLN A 413 -5.60 -14.63 -24.31
C GLN A 413 -5.25 -13.19 -24.71
N SER A 414 -5.60 -12.21 -23.88
CA SER A 414 -5.28 -10.79 -24.15
C SER A 414 -3.76 -10.55 -24.17
N PHE A 415 -3.02 -11.21 -23.29
CA PHE A 415 -1.56 -11.12 -23.24
C PHE A 415 -0.91 -11.85 -24.43
N SER A 416 -1.39 -13.05 -24.78
CA SER A 416 -0.86 -13.80 -25.91
C SER A 416 -1.06 -13.09 -27.25
N GLN A 417 -2.18 -12.36 -27.41
CA GLN A 417 -2.41 -11.46 -28.55
C GLN A 417 -1.37 -10.35 -28.67
N ARG A 418 -0.68 -10.01 -27.58
CA ARG A 418 0.41 -9.02 -27.53
C ARG A 418 1.80 -9.67 -27.49
N GLY A 419 1.90 -10.97 -27.78
CA GLY A 419 3.15 -11.71 -27.76
C GLY A 419 3.69 -11.97 -26.35
N LEU A 420 2.89 -11.73 -25.31
CA LEU A 420 3.24 -11.93 -23.91
C LEU A 420 2.78 -13.32 -23.45
N SER A 421 3.64 -14.02 -22.71
CA SER A 421 3.34 -15.36 -22.20
C SER A 421 2.57 -15.34 -20.87
N ALA A 422 2.16 -16.52 -20.39
CA ALA A 422 1.62 -16.65 -19.03
C ALA A 422 2.67 -16.29 -17.97
N GLU A 423 3.95 -16.50 -18.25
CA GLU A 423 5.06 -16.04 -17.43
C GLU A 423 5.16 -14.51 -17.43
N ASP A 424 4.87 -13.82 -18.53
CA ASP A 424 4.83 -12.35 -18.53
C ASP A 424 3.62 -11.84 -17.74
N LEU A 425 2.45 -12.45 -17.94
CA LEU A 425 1.24 -12.17 -17.16
C LEU A 425 1.52 -12.24 -15.67
N VAL A 426 2.02 -13.36 -15.16
CA VAL A 426 2.28 -13.51 -13.71
C VAL A 426 3.48 -12.64 -13.26
N ALA A 427 4.35 -12.18 -14.16
CA ALA A 427 5.41 -11.23 -13.80
C ALA A 427 4.83 -9.81 -13.62
N LEU A 428 3.82 -9.49 -14.41
CA LEU A 428 3.04 -8.25 -14.43
C LEU A 428 1.90 -8.21 -13.39
N SER A 429 1.37 -9.37 -12.96
CA SER A 429 0.26 -9.47 -12.00
C SER A 429 0.67 -9.43 -10.53
N GLY A 430 1.93 -9.10 -10.23
CA GLY A 430 2.42 -8.99 -8.86
C GLY A 430 2.91 -10.32 -8.26
N LYS A 431 4.13 -10.29 -7.72
CA LYS A 431 4.72 -11.41 -7.00
C LYS A 431 4.60 -11.10 -5.51
N SER A 432 4.06 -12.03 -4.72
CA SER A 432 3.92 -11.84 -3.28
C SER A 432 5.17 -12.32 -2.53
N ILE A 433 5.71 -11.48 -1.62
CA ILE A 433 6.81 -11.87 -0.74
C ILE A 433 6.33 -12.79 0.40
N PHE A 434 5.12 -12.60 0.91
CA PHE A 434 4.59 -13.42 2.01
C PHE A 434 3.69 -14.55 1.51
N SER A 435 3.71 -15.70 2.20
CA SER A 435 2.79 -16.81 1.90
C SER A 435 1.35 -16.41 2.23
N SER A 436 1.15 -15.61 3.29
CA SER A 436 -0.15 -15.03 3.67
C SER A 436 -0.79 -14.31 2.50
N ASP A 437 -0.02 -13.44 1.89
CA ASP A 437 -0.46 -12.58 0.80
C ASP A 437 -0.64 -13.37 -0.50
N GLN A 438 0.23 -14.36 -0.75
CA GLN A 438 0.07 -15.30 -1.86
C GLN A 438 -1.24 -16.08 -1.74
N SER A 439 -1.65 -16.42 -0.51
CA SER A 439 -2.91 -17.15 -0.28
C SER A 439 -4.16 -16.32 -0.63
N LEU A 440 -4.09 -14.99 -0.50
CA LEU A 440 -5.22 -14.11 -0.86
C LEU A 440 -5.50 -14.14 -2.37
N VAL A 441 -4.47 -14.26 -3.21
CA VAL A 441 -4.61 -14.28 -4.67
C VAL A 441 -4.91 -15.68 -5.24
N THR A 442 -4.58 -16.75 -4.51
CA THR A 442 -4.78 -18.13 -4.99
C THR A 442 -6.13 -18.72 -4.60
N MET A 443 -6.74 -18.27 -3.51
CA MET A 443 -7.93 -18.89 -2.95
C MET A 443 -9.22 -18.32 -3.56
N ALA A 444 -10.15 -19.20 -3.95
CA ALA A 444 -11.40 -18.81 -4.60
C ALA A 444 -12.25 -17.83 -3.76
N SER A 445 -12.24 -17.99 -2.42
CA SER A 445 -13.00 -17.16 -1.49
C SER A 445 -12.54 -15.69 -1.44
N THR A 446 -11.26 -15.41 -1.69
CA THR A 446 -10.70 -14.05 -1.67
C THR A 446 -10.39 -13.50 -3.03
N LYS A 447 -10.22 -14.35 -4.05
CA LYS A 447 -9.82 -13.95 -5.39
C LYS A 447 -10.74 -12.90 -6.01
N ALA A 448 -12.05 -13.03 -5.82
CA ALA A 448 -13.02 -12.04 -6.32
C ALA A 448 -12.83 -10.66 -5.67
N LEU A 449 -12.57 -10.61 -4.36
CA LEU A 449 -12.30 -9.36 -3.63
C LEU A 449 -10.96 -8.75 -4.05
N VAL A 450 -9.91 -9.57 -4.18
CA VAL A 450 -8.60 -9.11 -4.64
C VAL A 450 -8.71 -8.55 -6.06
N SER A 451 -9.41 -9.26 -6.96
CA SER A 451 -9.70 -8.76 -8.31
C SER A 451 -10.45 -7.45 -8.27
N LYS A 452 -11.51 -7.32 -7.45
CA LYS A 452 -12.31 -6.09 -7.29
C LYS A 452 -11.45 -4.89 -6.84
N PHE A 453 -10.57 -5.09 -5.86
CA PHE A 453 -9.74 -4.00 -5.33
C PHE A 453 -8.55 -3.66 -6.24
N ALA A 454 -7.94 -4.64 -6.90
CA ALA A 454 -6.96 -4.41 -7.95
C ALA A 454 -7.57 -3.69 -9.17
N SER A 455 -8.86 -3.93 -9.41
CA SER A 455 -9.67 -3.40 -10.50
C SER A 455 -10.08 -1.95 -10.34
N SER A 456 -10.20 -1.45 -9.11
CA SER A 456 -10.79 -0.14 -8.82
C SER A 456 -10.15 0.45 -7.58
N LYS A 457 -9.40 1.54 -7.80
CA LYS A 457 -8.79 2.32 -6.72
C LYS A 457 -9.87 2.83 -5.75
N ASP A 458 -11.00 3.32 -6.26
CA ASP A 458 -12.10 3.84 -5.45
C ASP A 458 -12.73 2.76 -4.57
N GLU A 459 -12.98 1.55 -5.11
CA GLU A 459 -13.50 0.43 -4.32
C GLU A 459 -12.50 -0.04 -3.26
N PHE A 460 -11.22 -0.11 -3.62
CA PHE A 460 -10.16 -0.41 -2.67
C PHE A 460 -10.07 0.63 -1.56
N GLU A 461 -10.06 1.92 -1.89
CA GLU A 461 -9.95 3.01 -0.91
C GLU A 461 -11.15 3.04 0.04
N LYS A 462 -12.38 2.86 -0.48
CA LYS A 462 -13.59 2.73 0.33
C LYS A 462 -13.51 1.55 1.30
N ALA A 463 -13.11 0.37 0.81
CA ALA A 463 -12.97 -0.82 1.64
C ALA A 463 -11.86 -0.64 2.68
N PHE A 464 -10.69 -0.12 2.27
CA PHE A 464 -9.55 0.13 3.14
C PHE A 464 -9.91 1.10 4.26
N VAL A 465 -10.54 2.23 3.95
CA VAL A 465 -11.01 3.22 4.93
C VAL A 465 -11.99 2.58 5.91
N LYS A 466 -13.01 1.87 5.42
CA LYS A 466 -14.00 1.19 6.25
C LYS A 466 -13.34 0.20 7.20
N SER A 467 -12.41 -0.61 6.71
CA SER A 467 -11.70 -1.61 7.51
C SER A 467 -10.71 -0.99 8.49
N MET A 468 -10.03 0.11 8.13
CA MET A 468 -9.18 0.87 9.05
C MET A 468 -9.98 1.49 10.19
N ILE A 469 -11.15 2.08 9.90
CA ILE A 469 -12.06 2.60 10.93
C ILE A 469 -12.50 1.47 11.85
N LYS A 470 -12.93 0.33 11.28
CA LYS A 470 -13.40 -0.83 12.05
C LYS A 470 -12.31 -1.41 12.94
N MET A 471 -11.12 -1.66 12.40
CA MET A 471 -9.96 -2.13 13.16
C MET A 471 -9.59 -1.12 14.26
N SER A 472 -9.56 0.17 13.94
CA SER A 472 -9.24 1.22 14.92
C SER A 472 -10.29 1.30 16.03
N SER A 473 -11.49 0.75 15.85
CA SER A 473 -12.57 0.78 16.83
C SER A 473 -12.59 -0.44 17.76
N ILE A 474 -11.61 -1.35 17.63
CA ILE A 474 -11.44 -2.48 18.55
C ILE A 474 -11.02 -1.94 19.92
N SER A 475 -11.86 -2.16 20.94
CA SER A 475 -11.57 -1.74 22.30
C SER A 475 -10.44 -2.57 22.91
N GLY A 476 -9.38 -1.92 23.39
CA GLY A 476 -8.31 -2.56 24.17
C GLY A 476 -8.57 -2.64 25.68
N GLY A 477 -9.68 -2.05 26.15
CA GLY A 477 -9.96 -1.94 27.58
C GLY A 477 -9.08 -0.91 28.31
N GLY A 478 -8.57 0.08 27.57
CA GLY A 478 -7.84 1.21 28.15
C GLY A 478 -8.67 2.00 29.16
N GLN A 479 -7.99 2.64 30.11
CA GLN A 479 -8.64 3.21 31.31
C GLN A 479 -8.26 4.65 31.62
N GLU A 480 -7.23 5.19 30.98
CA GLU A 480 -6.70 6.50 31.33
C GLU A 480 -6.25 7.34 30.12
N VAL A 481 -5.83 8.57 30.39
CA VAL A 481 -5.04 9.39 29.47
C VAL A 481 -3.71 9.64 30.15
N ARG A 482 -2.63 9.04 29.63
CA ARG A 482 -1.30 9.17 30.23
C ARG A 482 -0.66 10.52 29.88
N LEU A 483 0.29 10.98 30.70
CA LEU A 483 1.16 12.11 30.32
C LEU A 483 2.32 11.65 29.41
N ASP A 484 2.79 10.43 29.64
CA ASP A 484 3.87 9.78 28.90
C ASP A 484 3.34 8.46 28.32
N CYS A 485 3.54 8.25 27.02
CA CYS A 485 3.09 7.04 26.32
C CYS A 485 3.90 5.78 26.65
N ARG A 486 4.94 5.90 27.48
CA ARG A 486 5.87 4.82 27.81
C ARG A 486 5.64 4.17 29.16
N VAL A 487 4.82 4.76 30.02
CA VAL A 487 4.56 4.28 31.39
C VAL A 487 3.21 3.61 31.53
#